data_AF-A0A7M4ACG8-F1
#
_entry.id   AF-A0A7M4ACG8-F1
#
_cell.length_a   1.000
_cell.length_b   1.000
_cell.length_c   1.000
_cell.angle_alpha   90.00
_cell.angle_beta   90.00
_cell.angle_gamma   90.00
#
_symmetry.space_group_name_H-M   'P 1'
#
loop_
_entity.id
_entity.type
_entity.pdbx_description
1 polymer ?
#
loop_
_entity_poly.entity_id
_entity_poly.type
_entity_poly.pdbx_seq_one_letter_code
_entity_poly.pdbx_strand_id
1 'polypeptide(L)'
;MESGNKIEIQEKIDVPADARLPTKYGEFRIRIFHESSTGLDHVALTLGDMSGPDPVLVRVHSECITGDSFASTRCDCGSQLEYTLEEIQRKG
;
A
#
# COMPACT_ATOMS: atom_id res chain seq x y z
N MET A 1 6.95 -24.69 -18.78
CA MET A 1 5.76 -24.75 -17.91
C MET A 1 6.23 -24.33 -16.53
N GLU A 2 6.26 -23.03 -16.28
CA GLU A 2 6.68 -22.52 -14.98
C GLU A 2 5.60 -22.90 -13.97
N SER A 3 5.99 -23.69 -12.99
CA SER A 3 5.21 -23.97 -11.80
C SER A 3 4.92 -22.63 -11.13
N GLY A 4 3.76 -22.04 -11.42
CA GLY A 4 3.34 -20.77 -10.84
C GLY A 4 3.35 -20.91 -9.33
N ASN A 5 4.33 -20.26 -8.70
CA ASN A 5 4.47 -20.29 -7.26
C ASN A 5 3.20 -19.65 -6.69
N LYS A 6 2.42 -20.44 -5.95
CA LYS A 6 1.13 -19.99 -5.41
C LYS A 6 1.45 -18.99 -4.30
N ILE A 7 1.17 -17.71 -4.55
CA ILE A 7 1.36 -16.65 -3.55
C ILE A 7 0.28 -16.85 -2.49
N GLU A 8 0.67 -17.20 -1.26
CA GLU A 8 -0.23 -17.34 -0.12
C GLU A 8 -0.08 -16.13 0.80
N ILE A 9 -1.07 -15.23 0.71
CA ILE A 9 -1.14 -13.98 1.49
C ILE A 9 -2.14 -14.17 2.63
N GLN A 10 -1.73 -13.81 3.84
CA GLN A 10 -2.58 -13.88 5.04
C GLN A 10 -2.48 -12.58 5.84
N GLU A 11 -3.58 -12.12 6.44
CA GLU A 11 -3.52 -11.02 7.40
C GLU A 11 -2.83 -11.48 8.69
N LYS A 12 -1.86 -10.70 9.18
CA LYS A 12 -1.12 -11.03 10.39
C LYS A 12 -2.01 -10.76 11.62
N ILE A 13 -2.27 -11.77 12.42
CA ILE A 13 -3.23 -11.69 13.54
C ILE A 13 -2.53 -11.36 14.88
N ASP A 14 -1.23 -11.68 14.98
CA ASP A 14 -0.45 -11.60 16.23
C ASP A 14 -0.02 -10.16 16.58
N VAL A 15 0.05 -9.28 15.57
CA VAL A 15 0.21 -7.84 15.71
C VAL A 15 -1.01 -7.21 15.05
N PRO A 16 -1.67 -6.17 15.62
CA PRO A 16 -2.78 -5.50 14.96
C PRO A 16 -2.36 -5.06 13.54
N ALA A 17 -2.75 -5.83 12.54
CA ALA A 17 -2.48 -5.58 11.13
C ALA A 17 -3.43 -4.53 10.56
N ASP A 18 -3.95 -3.66 11.43
CA ASP A 18 -4.96 -2.67 11.12
C ASP A 18 -4.81 -1.51 12.11
N ALA A 19 -4.49 -0.33 11.57
CA ALA A 19 -4.33 0.88 12.37
C ALA A 19 -4.74 2.14 11.61
N ARG A 20 -4.96 3.23 12.35
CA ARG A 20 -5.04 4.57 11.76
C ARG A 20 -3.62 5.08 11.48
N LEU A 21 -3.44 5.64 10.30
CA LEU A 21 -2.19 6.23 9.84
C LEU A 21 -2.44 7.70 9.45
N PRO A 22 -2.30 8.64 10.39
CA PRO A 22 -2.27 10.06 10.08
C PRO A 22 -1.00 10.38 9.29
N THR A 23 -1.13 11.04 8.15
CA THR A 23 0.00 11.46 7.29
C THR A 23 -0.11 12.92 6.91
N LYS A 24 0.95 13.50 6.32
CA LYS A 24 0.88 14.85 5.74
C LYS A 24 -0.10 14.96 4.55
N TYR A 25 -0.44 13.84 3.91
CA TYR A 25 -1.37 13.78 2.79
C TYR A 25 -2.82 13.54 3.24
N GLY A 26 -3.03 13.21 4.52
CA GLY A 26 -4.34 12.99 5.13
C GLY A 26 -4.39 11.71 5.98
N GLU A 27 -5.60 11.36 6.40
CA GLU A 27 -5.86 10.20 7.26
C GLU A 27 -6.07 8.95 6.42
N PHE A 28 -5.33 7.88 6.72
CA PHE A 28 -5.51 6.56 6.10
C PHE A 28 -5.75 5.50 7.16
N ARG A 29 -6.25 4.36 6.72
CA ARG A 29 -6.16 3.09 7.46
C ARG A 29 -5.07 2.25 6.80
N ILE A 30 -4.15 1.73 7.60
CA ILE A 30 -3.06 0.87 7.14
C ILE A 30 -3.37 -0.58 7.52
N ARG A 31 -3.25 -1.51 6.57
CA ARG A 31 -3.37 -2.94 6.81
C ARG A 31 -2.17 -3.73 6.33
N ILE A 32 -1.77 -4.75 7.09
CA ILE A 32 -0.56 -5.56 6.82
C ILE A 32 -0.94 -6.97 6.36
N PHE A 33 -0.32 -7.40 5.28
CA PHE A 33 -0.52 -8.70 4.64
C PHE A 33 0.81 -9.45 4.58
N HIS A 34 0.91 -10.57 5.29
CA HIS A 34 2.10 -11.39 5.32
C HIS A 34 2.09 -12.41 4.19
N GLU A 35 3.16 -12.43 3.39
CA GLU A 35 3.40 -13.44 2.36
C GLU A 35 4.27 -14.56 2.93
N SER A 36 3.68 -15.73 3.18
CA SER A 36 4.40 -16.84 3.84
C SER A 36 5.50 -17.45 2.98
N SER A 37 5.38 -17.35 1.64
CA SER A 37 6.36 -17.89 0.69
C SER A 37 7.69 -17.13 0.68
N THR A 38 7.65 -15.82 0.91
CA THR A 38 8.84 -14.95 0.88
C THR A 38 9.22 -14.45 2.26
N GLY A 39 8.30 -14.49 3.22
CA GLY A 39 8.45 -13.90 4.54
C GLY A 39 8.27 -12.38 4.56
N LEU A 40 7.85 -11.77 3.44
CA LEU A 40 7.68 -10.33 3.31
C LEU A 40 6.31 -9.87 3.84
N ASP A 41 6.29 -8.69 4.43
CA ASP A 41 5.06 -7.99 4.82
C ASP A 41 4.73 -6.93 3.75
N HIS A 42 3.53 -7.03 3.18
CA HIS A 42 2.96 -6.07 2.24
C HIS A 42 1.95 -5.17 2.95
N VAL A 43 1.72 -3.98 2.43
CA VAL A 43 0.85 -2.98 3.07
C VAL A 43 -0.22 -2.49 2.10
N ALA A 44 -1.46 -2.40 2.59
CA ALA A 44 -2.53 -1.66 1.93
C ALA A 44 -2.88 -0.41 2.72
N LEU A 45 -2.91 0.73 2.03
CA LEU A 45 -3.46 1.98 2.55
C LEU A 45 -4.86 2.16 1.95
N THR A 46 -5.85 2.34 2.81
CA THR A 46 -7.26 2.47 2.40
C THR A 46 -7.87 3.74 2.98
N LEU A 47 -8.77 4.35 2.22
CA LEU A 47 -9.59 5.49 2.62
C LEU A 47 -11.07 5.14 2.38
N GLY A 48 -11.94 5.53 3.32
CA GLY A 48 -13.38 5.37 3.18
C GLY A 48 -13.90 3.92 3.13
N ASP A 49 -15.10 3.77 2.59
CA ASP A 49 -15.78 2.50 2.33
C ASP A 49 -15.75 2.19 0.84
N MET A 50 -15.23 1.01 0.48
CA MET A 50 -15.04 0.56 -0.89
C MET A 50 -16.24 -0.23 -1.44
N SER A 51 -17.36 -0.32 -0.70
CA SER A 51 -18.57 -1.07 -1.08
C SER A 51 -19.56 -0.29 -1.96
N GLY A 52 -19.25 0.95 -2.30
CA GLY A 52 -20.09 1.82 -3.13
C GLY A 52 -20.24 1.34 -4.59
N PRO A 53 -21.17 1.95 -5.35
CA PRO A 53 -21.41 1.59 -6.75
C PRO A 53 -20.30 2.07 -7.71
N ASP A 54 -19.50 3.06 -7.28
CA ASP A 54 -18.44 3.64 -8.10
C ASP A 54 -17.16 2.78 -8.05
N PRO A 55 -16.40 2.68 -9.16
CA PRO A 55 -15.12 2.00 -9.15
C PRO A 55 -14.13 2.62 -8.16
N VAL A 56 -13.49 1.78 -7.36
CA VAL A 56 -12.47 2.19 -6.40
C VAL A 56 -11.18 2.60 -7.13
N LEU A 57 -10.62 3.76 -6.78
CA LEU A 57 -9.29 4.16 -7.25
C LEU A 57 -8.23 3.27 -6.59
N VAL A 58 -7.48 2.52 -7.40
CA VAL A 58 -6.43 1.62 -6.91
C VAL A 58 -5.10 1.97 -7.55
N ARG A 59 -4.04 1.98 -6.72
CA ARG A 59 -2.64 2.01 -7.17
C ARG A 59 -1.88 0.86 -6.53
N VAL A 60 -1.12 0.14 -7.35
CA VAL A 60 -0.10 -0.81 -6.89
C VAL A 60 1.25 -0.11 -6.98
N HIS A 61 1.99 -0.11 -5.87
CA HIS A 61 3.30 0.53 -5.77
C HIS A 61 4.31 -0.50 -5.32
N SER A 62 5.36 -0.70 -6.11
CA SER A 62 6.51 -1.49 -5.68
C SER A 62 7.39 -0.62 -4.79
N GLU A 63 7.75 -1.13 -3.61
CA GLU A 63 8.61 -0.42 -2.67
C GLU A 63 9.90 0.05 -3.34
N CYS A 64 10.25 1.31 -3.13
CA CYS A 64 11.54 1.87 -3.49
C CYS A 64 12.11 2.66 -2.32
N ILE A 65 12.83 2.01 -1.41
CA ILE A 65 13.39 2.65 -0.21
C ILE A 65 14.17 3.95 -0.51
N THR A 66 14.95 3.96 -1.60
CA THR A 66 15.73 5.14 -1.99
C THR A 66 14.86 6.31 -2.43
N GLY A 67 13.78 6.05 -3.16
CA GLY A 67 12.86 7.10 -3.64
C GLY A 67 11.88 7.52 -2.56
N ASP A 68 11.23 6.55 -1.93
CA ASP A 68 10.09 6.73 -1.04
C ASP A 68 10.53 7.27 0.34
N SER A 69 11.68 6.83 0.86
CA SER A 69 12.15 7.21 2.20
C SER A 69 13.33 8.20 2.18
N PHE A 70 14.25 8.06 1.23
CA PHE A 70 15.47 8.89 1.15
C PHE A 70 15.41 10.00 0.10
N ALA A 71 14.27 10.20 -0.57
CA ALA A 71 14.07 11.26 -1.57
C ALA A 71 15.13 11.28 -2.69
N SER A 72 15.59 10.10 -3.12
CA SER A 72 16.52 9.96 -4.24
C SER A 72 15.95 10.60 -5.50
N THR A 73 16.76 11.40 -6.19
CA THR A 73 16.42 12.01 -7.47
C THR A 73 16.77 11.14 -8.68
N ARG A 74 17.27 9.91 -8.46
CA ARG A 74 17.59 8.95 -9.54
C ARG A 74 16.36 8.23 -10.10
N CYS A 75 15.27 8.23 -9.37
CA CYS A 75 13.98 7.66 -9.76
C CYS A 75 12.87 8.62 -9.29
N ASP A 76 11.68 8.45 -9.85
CA ASP A 76 10.50 9.24 -9.53
C ASP A 76 9.54 8.53 -8.57
N CYS A 77 9.91 7.36 -8.04
CA CYS A 77 9.08 6.53 -7.14
C CYS A 77 8.49 7.32 -5.97
N GLY A 78 9.32 8.14 -5.30
CA GLY A 78 8.87 9.00 -4.21
C GLY A 78 7.75 9.94 -4.66
N SER A 79 7.98 10.75 -5.70
CA SER A 79 6.95 11.66 -6.24
C SER A 79 5.70 10.94 -6.76
N GLN A 80 5.82 9.73 -7.30
CA GLN A 80 4.67 8.93 -7.72
C GLN A 80 3.84 8.48 -6.51
N LEU A 81 4.48 8.09 -5.41
CA LEU A 81 3.82 7.73 -4.16
C LEU A 81 3.13 8.96 -3.55
N GLU A 82 3.81 10.10 -3.45
CA GLU A 82 3.23 11.35 -2.94
C GLU A 82 1.97 11.74 -3.71
N TYR A 83 2.07 11.81 -5.05
CA TYR A 83 0.95 12.13 -5.93
C TYR A 83 -0.22 11.17 -5.75
N THR A 84 0.06 9.88 -5.62
CA THR A 84 -0.99 8.87 -5.42
C THR A 84 -1.74 9.10 -4.11
N LEU A 85 -1.03 9.36 -3.01
CA LEU A 85 -1.64 9.58 -1.70
C LEU A 85 -2.51 10.84 -1.69
N GLU A 86 -2.03 11.92 -2.31
CA GLU A 86 -2.81 13.15 -2.50
C GLU A 86 -4.06 12.92 -3.34
N GLU A 87 -3.94 12.20 -4.46
CA GLU A 87 -5.08 11.90 -5.35
C GLU A 87 -6.13 11.00 -4.70
N ILE A 88 -5.70 10.01 -3.90
CA ILE A 88 -6.63 9.17 -3.14
C ILE A 88 -7.42 10.04 -2.16
N GLN A 89 -6.74 10.89 -1.37
CA GLN A 89 -7.46 11.79 -0.47
C GLN A 89 -8.37 12.78 -1.18
N ARG A 90 -7.95 13.30 -2.33
CA ARG A 90 -8.77 14.20 -3.12
C ARG A 90 -10.04 13.53 -3.65
N LYS A 91 -10.00 12.22 -3.92
CA LYS A 91 -11.17 11.46 -4.41
C LYS A 91 -12.07 10.93 -3.29
N GLY A 92 -11.50 10.50 -2.16
CA GLY A 92 -12.23 9.86 -1.05
C GLY A 92 -12.27 8.35 -1.17
#